data_AF-K1ZQQ9-F1
#
_entry.id   AF-K1ZQQ9-F1
#
_cell.length_a   1.000
_cell.length_b   1.000
_cell.length_c   1.000
_cell.angle_alpha   90.00
_cell.angle_beta   90.00
_cell.angle_gamma   90.00
#
_symmetry.space_group_name_H-M   'P 1'
#
loop_
_entity.id
_entity.type
_entity.pdbx_description
1 polymer ?
#
loop_
_entity_poly.entity_id
_entity_poly.type
_entity_poly.pdbx_seq_one_letter_code
_entity_poly.pdbx_strand_id
1 'polypeptide(L)'
;MITDNDVAKIRKALKPDFDRMVTKSDLDQLRQDTKSDLDQTEKNIKKYVHEGVDAVVDGIDNILRDYQFDSRIQKLEKIHPGGRHHQID
;
A
#
# COMPACT_ATOMS: atom_id res chain seq x y z
N MET A 1 29.44 -22.68 54.53
CA MET A 1 28.96 -23.77 53.66
C MET A 1 27.61 -23.34 53.12
N ILE A 2 27.41 -23.32 51.81
CA ILE A 2 26.08 -23.05 51.23
C ILE A 2 25.19 -24.25 51.52
N THR A 3 23.98 -23.99 52.02
CA THR A 3 22.99 -25.04 52.32
C THR A 3 21.97 -25.18 51.18
N ASP A 4 21.25 -26.29 51.13
CA ASP A 4 20.17 -26.48 50.16
C ASP A 4 19.08 -25.39 50.25
N ASN A 5 18.87 -24.83 51.45
CA ASN A 5 17.96 -23.71 51.68
C ASN A 5 18.46 -22.42 50.99
N ASP A 6 19.77 -22.19 50.97
CA ASP A 6 20.36 -21.04 50.28
C ASP A 6 20.23 -21.21 48.76
N VAL A 7 20.44 -22.42 48.24
CA VAL A 7 20.21 -22.76 46.82
C VAL A 7 18.74 -22.55 46.44
N ALA A 8 17.79 -22.96 47.28
CA ALA A 8 16.36 -22.77 47.05
C ALA A 8 15.96 -21.29 47.02
N LYS A 9 16.50 -20.47 47.92
CA LYS A 9 16.28 -19.01 47.94
C LYS A 9 16.83 -18.33 46.69
N ILE A 10 18.05 -18.69 46.27
CA ILE A 10 18.67 -18.17 45.04
C ILE A 10 17.81 -18.54 43.81
N ARG A 11 17.36 -19.79 43.72
CA ARG A 11 16.50 -20.25 42.62
C ARG A 11 15.17 -19.51 42.57
N LYS A 12 14.56 -19.25 43.74
CA LYS A 12 13.31 -18.48 43.85
C LYS A 12 13.51 -17.01 43.50
N ALA A 13 14.65 -16.43 43.85
CA ALA A 13 14.99 -15.04 43.55
C ALA A 13 15.27 -14.83 42.04
N LEU A 14 15.90 -15.79 41.37
CA LEU A 14 16.27 -15.69 39.94
C LEU A 14 15.15 -16.12 38.98
N LYS A 15 14.16 -16.90 39.46
CA LYS A 15 13.07 -17.41 38.63
C LYS A 15 12.30 -16.32 37.84
N PRO A 16 11.91 -15.17 38.44
CA PRO A 16 11.22 -14.11 37.70
C PRO A 16 12.05 -13.52 36.56
N ASP A 17 13.37 -13.49 36.70
CA ASP A 17 14.26 -12.96 35.65
C ASP A 17 14.36 -13.94 34.48
N PHE A 18 14.41 -15.24 34.76
CA PHE A 18 14.34 -16.27 33.71
C PHE A 18 12.98 -16.30 33.01
N ASP A 19 11.88 -16.13 33.74
CA ASP A 19 10.53 -16.10 33.18
C ASP A 19 10.29 -14.85 32.30
N ARG A 20 11.08 -13.78 32.49
CA ARG A 20 11.06 -12.54 31.68
C ARG A 20 12.04 -12.54 30.52
N MET A 21 12.90 -13.55 30.40
CA MET A 21 13.82 -13.62 29.29
C MET A 21 13.06 -13.90 28.00
N VAL A 22 13.23 -13.00 27.03
CA VAL A 22 12.81 -13.23 25.66
C VAL A 22 13.49 -14.50 25.17
N THR A 23 12.68 -15.49 24.81
CA THR A 23 13.17 -16.76 24.30
C THR A 23 13.47 -16.66 22.81
N LYS A 24 14.25 -17.61 22.29
CA LYS A 24 14.46 -17.74 20.85
C LYS A 24 13.14 -17.90 20.10
N SER A 25 12.15 -18.58 20.70
CA SER A 25 10.83 -18.77 20.12
C SER A 25 10.08 -17.44 19.96
N ASP A 26 10.19 -16.55 20.94
CA ASP A 26 9.54 -15.22 20.87
C ASP A 26 10.15 -14.37 19.76
N LEU A 27 11.47 -14.43 19.57
CA LEU A 27 12.15 -13.74 18.48
C LEU A 27 11.80 -14.33 17.11
N ASP A 28 11.70 -15.65 17.01
CA ASP A 28 11.31 -16.32 15.76
C ASP A 28 9.86 -15.98 15.38
N GLN A 29 8.95 -15.92 16.36
CA GLN A 29 7.57 -15.49 16.14
C GLN A 29 7.50 -14.03 15.68
N LEU A 30 8.18 -13.12 16.40
CA LEU A 30 8.22 -11.69 16.02
C LEU A 30 8.77 -11.50 14.60
N ARG A 31 9.79 -12.28 14.23
CA ARG A 31 10.36 -12.26 12.88
C ARG A 31 9.36 -12.73 11.82
N GLN A 32 8.59 -13.78 12.10
CA GLN A 32 7.56 -14.26 11.17
C GLN A 32 6.43 -13.24 11.00
N ASP A 33 5.95 -12.67 12.10
CA ASP A 33 4.88 -11.67 12.08
C ASP A 33 5.32 -10.42 11.29
N THR A 34 6.53 -9.92 11.59
CA THR A 34 7.11 -8.77 10.88
C THR A 34 7.28 -9.05 9.38
N LYS A 35 7.70 -10.26 9.01
CA LYS A 35 7.84 -10.65 7.61
C LYS A 35 6.48 -10.67 6.91
N SER A 36 5.46 -11.22 7.56
CA SER A 36 4.10 -11.26 7.02
C SER A 36 3.55 -9.84 6.78
N ASP A 37 3.76 -8.94 7.74
CA ASP A 37 3.30 -7.55 7.64
C ASP A 37 4.01 -6.80 6.49
N LEU A 38 5.31 -7.03 6.33
CA LEU A 38 6.08 -6.47 5.21
C LEU A 38 5.59 -7.00 3.87
N ASP A 39 5.39 -8.32 3.75
CA ASP A 39 4.92 -8.95 2.51
C ASP A 39 3.51 -8.44 2.14
N GLN A 40 2.65 -8.21 3.13
CA GLN A 40 1.31 -7.64 2.91
C GLN A 40 1.38 -6.16 2.50
N THR A 41 2.25 -5.39 3.15
CA THR A 41 2.47 -3.98 2.82
C THR A 41 3.00 -3.83 1.39
N GLU A 42 3.95 -4.67 0.98
CA GLU A 42 4.49 -4.68 -0.37
C GLU A 42 3.39 -4.96 -1.41
N LYS A 43 2.53 -5.95 -1.16
CA LYS A 43 1.38 -6.26 -2.03
C LYS A 43 0.42 -5.06 -2.16
N ASN A 44 0.13 -4.39 -1.05
CA ASN A 44 -0.77 -3.24 -1.03
C ASN A 44 -0.18 -2.07 -1.83
N ILE A 45 1.12 -1.80 -1.68
CA ILE A 45 1.81 -0.76 -2.45
C ILE A 45 1.78 -1.08 -3.94
N LYS A 46 2.11 -2.32 -4.33
CA LYS A 46 2.07 -2.76 -5.73
C LYS A 46 0.69 -2.55 -6.35
N LYS A 47 -0.37 -2.93 -5.62
CA LYS A 47 -1.76 -2.74 -6.05
C LYS A 47 -2.09 -1.27 -6.24
N TYR A 48 -1.78 -0.43 -5.25
CA TYR A 48 -2.03 1.01 -5.30
C TYR A 48 -1.32 1.69 -6.48
N VAL A 49 -0.06 1.33 -6.72
CA VAL A 49 0.71 1.85 -7.86
C VAL A 49 0.08 1.41 -9.18
N HIS A 50 -0.32 0.15 -9.30
CA HIS A 50 -0.93 -0.36 -10.53
C HIS A 50 -2.25 0.36 -10.83
N GLU A 51 -3.15 0.45 -9.85
CA GLU A 51 -4.42 1.17 -9.98
C GLU A 51 -4.21 2.65 -10.31
N GLY A 52 -3.20 3.29 -9.71
CA GLY A 52 -2.85 4.68 -10.02
C GLY A 52 -2.32 4.87 -11.44
N VAL A 53 -1.49 3.94 -11.93
CA VAL A 53 -0.99 3.96 -13.31
C VAL A 53 -2.13 3.78 -14.30
N ASP A 54 -3.02 2.81 -14.07
CA ASP A 54 -4.18 2.57 -14.93
C ASP A 54 -5.08 3.81 -15.01
N ALA A 55 -5.38 4.44 -13.87
CA ALA A 55 -6.16 5.67 -13.83
C ALA A 55 -5.50 6.84 -14.59
N VAL A 56 -4.17 6.95 -14.54
CA VAL A 56 -3.43 7.96 -15.31
C VAL A 56 -3.50 7.67 -16.80
N VAL A 57 -3.34 6.41 -17.21
CA VAL A 57 -3.44 6.00 -18.62
C VAL A 57 -4.85 6.29 -19.16
N ASP A 58 -5.89 5.91 -18.43
CA ASP A 58 -7.28 6.22 -18.81
C ASP A 58 -7.52 7.73 -18.92
N GLY A 59 -6.94 8.51 -18.00
CA GLY A 59 -6.98 9.97 -18.06
C GLY A 59 -6.32 10.54 -19.32
N ILE A 60 -5.15 10.03 -19.68
CA ILE A 60 -4.43 10.44 -20.90
C ILE A 60 -5.24 10.08 -22.15
N ASP A 61 -5.80 8.88 -22.23
CA ASP A 61 -6.61 8.45 -23.36
C ASP A 61 -7.84 9.34 -23.56
N ASN A 62 -8.49 9.76 -22.47
CA ASN A 62 -9.61 10.69 -22.53
C ASN A 62 -9.18 12.08 -23.04
N ILE A 63 -8.08 12.63 -22.52
CA ILE A 63 -7.54 13.93 -22.96
C ILE A 63 -7.17 13.89 -24.46
N LEU A 64 -6.57 12.79 -24.91
CA LEU A 64 -6.22 12.62 -26.33
C LEU A 64 -7.45 12.56 -27.22
N ARG A 65 -8.53 11.90 -26.77
CA ARG A 65 -9.81 11.90 -27.49
C ARG A 65 -10.38 13.31 -27.59
N ASP A 66 -10.43 14.04 -26.48
CA ASP A 66 -10.95 15.42 -26.46
C ASP A 66 -10.16 16.33 -27.41
N TYR A 67 -8.84 16.25 -27.39
CA TYR A 67 -7.99 17.02 -28.31
C TYR A 67 -8.25 16.68 -29.78
N GLN A 68 -8.46 15.39 -30.10
CA GLN A 68 -8.83 14.97 -31.45
C GLN A 68 -10.21 15.48 -31.86
N PHE A 69 -11.20 15.47 -30.95
CA PHE A 69 -12.51 16.06 -31.19
C PHE A 69 -12.39 17.55 -31.49
N ASP A 70 -11.67 18.31 -30.68
CA ASP A 70 -11.45 19.75 -30.87
C ASP A 70 -10.79 20.05 -32.22
N SER A 71 -9.74 19.29 -32.59
CA SER A 71 -9.08 19.44 -33.89
C SER A 71 -10.05 19.19 -35.06
N ARG A 72 -10.94 18.21 -34.93
CA ARG A 72 -11.98 17.92 -35.93
C ARG A 72 -13.00 19.04 -36.03
N ILE A 73 -13.48 19.58 -34.90
CA ILE A 73 -14.42 20.71 -34.87
C ILE A 73 -13.80 21.94 -35.54
N GLN A 74 -12.55 22.28 -35.22
CA GLN A 74 -11.85 23.40 -35.85
C GLN A 74 -11.72 23.25 -37.37
N LYS A 75 -11.49 22.02 -37.86
CA LYS A 75 -11.45 21.74 -39.31
C LYS A 75 -12.83 21.92 -39.95
N LEU A 76 -13.90 21.49 -39.28
CA LEU A 76 -15.27 21.65 -39.76
C LEU A 76 -15.69 23.13 -39.80
N GLU A 77 -15.36 23.93 -38.79
CA GLU A 77 -15.65 25.37 -38.76
C GLU A 77 -14.95 26.13 -39.90
N LYS A 78 -13.74 25.71 -40.30
CA LYS A 78 -13.03 26.29 -41.46
C LYS A 78 -13.72 26.01 -42.80
N ILE A 79 -14.40 24.87 -42.92
CA ILE A 79 -15.07 24.45 -44.16
C ILE A 79 -16.54 24.91 -44.18
N HIS A 80 -17.16 25.09 -43.01
CA HIS A 80 -18.54 25.52 -42.85
C HIS A 80 -18.71 26.51 -41.68
N PRO A 81 -18.31 27.78 -41.88
CA PRO A 81 -18.40 28.82 -40.84
C PRO A 81 -19.86 29.22 -40.64
N GLY A 82 -20.59 28.49 -39.79
CA GLY A 82 -22.01 28.78 -39.50
C GLY A 82 -22.89 27.61 -39.04
N GLY A 83 -22.36 26.39 -38.90
CA GLY A 83 -23.16 25.20 -38.54
C GLY A 83 -23.80 25.17 -37.14
N ARG A 84 -23.68 26.23 -36.33
CA ARG A 84 -24.41 26.37 -35.05
C ARG A 84 -25.84 26.86 -35.29
N HIS A 85 -26.62 26.07 -36.01
CA HIS A 85 -28.08 26.17 -35.98
C HIS A 85 -28.66 24.79 -35.73
N HIS A 86 -28.86 24.46 -34.46
CA HIS A 86 -30.07 23.76 -34.04
C HIS A 86 -30.58 24.46 -32.79
N GLN A 87 -31.61 25.29 -33.01
CA GLN A 87 -32.60 25.59 -31.98
C GLN A 87 -33.15 24.26 -31.48
N ILE A 88 -33.22 24.11 -30.16
CA ILE A 88 -34.15 23.18 -29.53
C ILE A 88 -35.08 24.11 -28.75
N ASP A 89 -36.32 24.19 -29.23
CA ASP A 89 -37.45 24.79 -28.53
C ASP A 89 -37.75 24.04 -27.21
#